data_AF-A0A540NMX5-F1
#
_entry.id   AF-A0A540NMX5-F1
#
_cell.length_a   1.000
_cell.length_b   1.000
_cell.length_c   1.000
_cell.angle_alpha   90.00
_cell.angle_beta   90.00
_cell.angle_gamma   90.00
#
_symmetry.space_group_name_H-M   'P 1'
#
loop_
_entity.id
_entity.type
_entity.pdbx_description
1 polymer ?
#
loop_
_entity_poly.entity_id
_entity_poly.type
_entity_poly.pdbx_seq_one_letter_code
_entity_poly.pdbx_strand_id
1 'polypeptide(L)' 'MSFIGHIVEDSKVMLAEITGASIAHACCQRNEAAHRLACSALSSSCDRAWFEEPPDVILDVLLSESSN' A
#
# COMPACT_ATOMS: atom_id res chain seq x y z
N MET A 1 4.17 -6.33 -24.64
CA MET A 1 3.48 -5.76 -23.46
C MET A 1 4.29 -6.13 -22.23
N SER A 2 4.65 -5.18 -21.37
CA SER A 2 5.36 -5.49 -20.13
C SER A 2 4.37 -6.01 -19.08
N PHE A 3 4.81 -6.95 -18.24
CA PHE A 3 4.04 -7.47 -17.11
C PHE A 3 3.46 -6.34 -16.23
N ILE A 4 4.24 -5.29 -16.03
CA ILE A 4 3.86 -4.09 -15.28
C ILE A 4 2.70 -3.33 -15.94
N GLY A 5 2.63 -3.31 -17.27
CA GLY A 5 1.55 -2.63 -18.00
C GLY A 5 0.17 -3.22 -17.71
N HIS A 6 0.09 -4.55 -17.52
CA HIS A 6 -1.17 -5.21 -17.14
C HIS A 6 -1.58 -4.85 -15.70
N ILE A 7 -0.64 -4.88 -14.75
CA ILE A 7 -0.90 -4.49 -13.35
C ILE A 7 -1.40 -3.06 -13.26
N VAL A 8 -0.81 -2.15 -14.04
CA VAL A 8 -1.23 -0.74 -14.06
C VAL A 8 -2.64 -0.58 -14.60
N GLU A 9 -3.00 -1.33 -15.64
CA GLU A 9 -4.34 -1.23 -16.22
C GLU A 9 -5.40 -1.83 -15.29
N ASP A 10 -5.12 -2.98 -14.68
CA ASP A 10 -5.98 -3.58 -13.66
C ASP A 10 -6.17 -2.64 -12.46
N SER A 11 -5.10 -1.99 -12.01
CA SER A 11 -5.16 -1.00 -10.92
C SER A 11 -6.05 0.20 -11.24
N LYS A 12 -6.06 0.67 -12.50
CA LYS A 12 -6.95 1.76 -12.93
C LYS A 12 -8.41 1.33 -12.92
N VAL A 13 -8.69 0.11 -13.36
CA VAL A 13 -10.05 -0.46 -13.34
C VAL A 13 -10.56 -0.54 -11.90
N MET A 14 -9.76 -1.08 -10.98
CA MET A 14 -10.12 -1.14 -9.56
C MET A 14 -10.33 0.26 -8.95
N LEU A 15 -9.50 1.23 -9.33
CA LEU A 15 -9.66 2.60 -8.84
C LEU A 15 -10.96 3.24 -9.33
N ALA A 16 -11.40 2.93 -10.55
CA ALA A 16 -12.65 3.46 -11.10
C ALA A 16 -13.89 3.01 -10.30
N GLU A 17 -13.80 1.93 -9.53
CA GLU A 17 -14.86 1.46 -8.63
C GLU A 17 -14.96 2.32 -7.36
N ILE A 18 -13.90 3.05 -7.00
CA ILE A 18 -13.84 3.89 -5.80
C ILE A 18 -14.25 5.32 -6.17
N THR A 19 -15.49 5.68 -5.81
CA THR A 19 -16.02 7.03 -6.10
C THR A 19 -15.19 8.10 -5.41
N GLY A 20 -14.66 9.05 -6.20
CA GLY A 20 -13.86 10.18 -5.70
C GLY A 20 -12.37 9.89 -5.51
N ALA A 21 -11.90 8.69 -5.84
CA ALA A 21 -10.48 8.39 -5.82
C ALA A 21 -9.73 9.10 -6.97
N SER A 22 -8.51 9.57 -6.70
CA SER A 22 -7.64 10.17 -7.71
C SER A 22 -6.23 9.61 -7.60
N ILE A 23 -5.53 9.52 -8.73
CA ILE A 23 -4.14 9.05 -8.77
C ILE A 23 -3.23 10.27 -8.72
N ALA A 24 -2.33 10.28 -7.74
CA ALA A 24 -1.22 11.21 -7.69
C ALA A 24 0.08 10.41 -7.68
N HIS A 25 1.05 10.84 -8.48
CA HIS A 25 2.40 10.32 -8.39
C HIS A 25 3.08 10.89 -7.14
N ALA A 26 3.24 10.07 -6.10
CA ALA A 26 3.95 10.44 -4.89
C ALA A 26 5.44 10.04 -5.01
N CYS A 27 6.34 10.97 -4.70
CA CYS A 27 7.75 10.64 -4.51
C CYS A 27 7.94 9.89 -3.18
N CYS A 28 8.94 9.01 -3.07
CA CYS A 28 9.12 8.05 -1.98
C CYS A 28 8.90 8.62 -0.56
N GLN A 29 9.28 9.87 -0.30
CA GLN A 29 9.09 10.51 1.01
C GLN A 29 7.62 10.68 1.44
N ARG A 30 6.67 10.73 0.51
CA ARG A 30 5.22 10.79 0.79
C ARG A 30 4.55 9.41 0.83
N ASN A 31 5.35 8.35 0.67
CA ASN A 31 4.89 6.96 0.68
C ASN A 31 5.73 6.12 1.65
N GLU A 32 6.26 6.77 2.69
CA GLU A 32 7.14 6.16 3.68
C GLU A 32 6.41 5.04 4.42
N ALA A 33 5.10 5.21 4.68
CA ALA A 33 4.28 4.16 5.26
C ALA A 33 4.25 2.89 4.39
N ALA A 34 3.93 2.99 3.11
CA ALA A 34 3.90 1.83 2.23
C ALA A 34 5.31 1.22 2.06
N HIS A 35 6.36 2.05 2.02
CA HIS A 35 7.73 1.57 1.97
C HIS A 35 8.09 0.73 3.20
N ARG A 36 7.79 1.23 4.40
CA ARG A 36 8.00 0.52 5.67
C ARG A 36 7.21 -0.79 5.72
N LEU A 37 5.96 -0.80 5.23
CA LEU A 37 5.15 -2.02 5.15
C LEU A 37 5.75 -3.05 4.19
N ALA A 38 6.22 -2.63 3.01
CA ALA A 38 6.88 -3.51 2.07
C ALA A 38 8.16 -4.12 2.67
N CYS A 39 8.98 -3.30 3.34
CA CYS A 39 10.17 -3.78 4.04
C CYS A 39 9.83 -4.74 5.20
N SER A 40 8.76 -4.47 5.95
CA SER A 40 8.29 -5.36 7.01
C SER A 40 7.79 -6.69 6.45
N ALA A 41 7.11 -6.70 5.30
CA ALA A 41 6.65 -7.92 4.66
C ALA A 41 7.84 -8.74 4.12
N LEU A 42 8.81 -8.09 3.49
CA LEU A 42 10.02 -8.75 2.94
C LEU A 42 10.91 -9.37 4.02
N SER A 43 10.94 -8.78 5.22
CA SER A 43 11.71 -9.29 6.36
C SER A 43 10.94 -10.30 7.22
N SER A 44 9.63 -10.44 7.00
CA SER A 44 8.81 -11.41 7.69
C SER A 44 9.10 -12.82 7.16
N SER A 45 9.37 -13.76 8.06
CA SER A 45 9.50 -15.18 7.72
C SER A 45 8.16 -15.90 7.60
N CYS A 46 7.06 -15.20 7.85
CA CYS A 46 5.71 -15.75 7.88
C CYS A 46 4.75 -14.87 7.09
N ASP A 47 3.96 -15.49 6.22
CA ASP A 47 2.88 -14.84 5.51
C ASP A 47 1.78 -14.47 6.53
N ARG A 48 1.56 -13.18 6.71
CA ARG A 48 0.49 -12.67 7.56
C ARG A 48 -0.70 -12.28 6.70
N ALA A 49 -1.85 -12.88 6.98
CA ALA A 49 -3.13 -12.45 6.46
C ALA A 49 -3.96 -11.80 7.57
N TRP A 50 -4.75 -10.80 7.20
CA TRP A 50 -5.74 -10.16 8.05
C TRP A 50 -7.15 -10.58 7.61
N PHE A 51 -8.08 -10.76 8.56
CA PHE A 51 -9.45 -11.19 8.24
C PHE A 51 -10.47 -10.13 8.61
N GLU A 52 -10.44 -9.62 9.85
CA GLU A 52 -11.31 -8.53 10.31
C GLU A 52 -10.53 -7.32 10.81
N GLU A 53 -9.48 -7.53 11.63
CA GLU A 53 -8.69 -6.44 12.20
C GLU A 53 -7.29 -6.38 11.57
N PRO A 54 -6.77 -5.17 11.30
CA PRO A 54 -5.45 -5.06 10.74
C PRO A 54 -4.34 -5.38 11.77
N PRO A 55 -3.23 -6.01 11.35
CA PRO A 55 -2.07 -6.19 12.21
C PRO A 55 -1.57 -4.85 12.73
N ASP A 56 -1.15 -4.83 13.99
CA ASP A 56 -0.68 -3.63 14.69
C ASP A 56 0.40 -2.88 13.90
N VAL A 57 1.26 -3.59 13.15
CA VAL A 57 2.29 -2.99 12.30
C VAL A 57 1.72 -2.03 11.24
N ILE A 58 0.50 -2.25 10.75
CA ILE A 58 -0.14 -1.35 9.78
C ILE A 58 -0.68 -0.10 10.49
N LEU A 59 -1.29 -0.27 11.66
CA LEU A 59 -1.76 0.83 12.49
C LEU A 59 -0.59 1.70 12.96
N ASP A 60 0.48 1.09 13.47
CA ASP A 60 1.68 1.78 13.95
C ASP A 60 2.33 2.62 12.85
N VAL A 61 2.42 2.07 11.64
CA VAL A 61 3.02 2.76 10.50
C VAL A 61 2.17 3.95 10.05
N LEU A 62 0.84 3.79 9.97
CA LEU A 62 -0.08 4.87 9.60
C LEU A 62 -0.12 5.98 10.67
N LEU A 63 -0.16 5.61 11.95
CA LEU A 63 -0.12 6.57 13.05
C LEU A 63 1.19 7.37 13.07
N SER A 64 2.31 6.71 12.82
CA SER A 64 3.63 7.35 12.70
C SER A 64 3.68 8.37 11.56
N GLU A 65 3.04 8.09 10.42
CA GLU A 65 2.99 9.01 9.27
C GLU A 65 2.08 10.20 9.52
N SER A 66 0.94 10.00 10.18
CA SER A 66 0.01 11.10 10.54
C SER A 66 0.56 12.09 11.56
N SER A 67 1.62 11.71 12.26
CA SER A 67 2.29 12.52 13.30
C SER A 67 3.49 13.31 12.78
N ASN A 68 3.85 13.17 11.49
CA ASN A 68 4.94 13.85 10.80
C ASN A 68 4.43 14.95 9.87
#